data_AF-A0A087S5E4-F1
#
_entry.id   AF-A0A087S5E4-F1
#
_cell.length_a   1.000
_cell.length_b   1.000
_cell.length_c   1.000
_cell.angle_alpha   90.00
_cell.angle_beta   90.00
_cell.angle_gamma   90.00
#
_symmetry.space_group_name_H-M   'P 1'
#
loop_
_entity.id
_entity.type
_entity.pdbx_description
1 polymer ?
#
loop_
_entity_poly.entity_id
_entity_poly.type
_entity_poly.pdbx_seq_one_letter_code
_entity_poly.pdbx_strand_id
1 'polypeptide(L)' 'SQGVKGVVVLADAEHLCMKMRGVRNDATLSSSAFRGIYENKEEKEGIMTLIKKRASDSSF' A
#
# COMPACT_ATOMS: atom_id res chain seq x y z
N SER A 1 -2.78 -22.04 20.31
CA SER A 1 -2.59 -20.64 19.87
C SER A 1 -3.33 -20.45 18.57
N GLN A 2 -4.29 -19.51 18.48
CA GLN A 2 -4.84 -19.14 17.18
C GLN A 2 -3.85 -18.16 16.53
N GLY A 3 -3.18 -18.59 15.46
CA GLY A 3 -2.22 -17.75 14.73
C GLY A 3 -2.90 -16.57 14.03
N VAL A 4 -2.09 -15.65 13.49
CA VAL A 4 -2.59 -14.57 12.65
C VAL A 4 -3.32 -15.12 11.43
N LYS A 5 -4.52 -14.60 11.13
CA LYS A 5 -5.35 -15.07 10.01
C LYS A 5 -4.88 -14.55 8.65
N GLY A 6 -4.13 -13.45 8.63
CA GLY A 6 -3.56 -12.88 7.43
C GLY A 6 -2.77 -11.62 7.72
N VAL A 7 -1.99 -11.18 6.75
CA VAL A 7 -1.14 -9.98 6.82
C VAL A 7 -1.25 -9.21 5.50
N VAL A 8 -1.29 -7.89 5.61
CA VAL A 8 -1.17 -6.96 4.48
C VAL A 8 0.00 -6.03 4.76
N VAL A 9 0.86 -5.84 3.76
CA VAL A 9 1.92 -4.84 3.75
C VAL A 9 1.70 -3.93 2.56
N LEU A 10 1.67 -2.62 2.81
CA LEU A 10 1.60 -1.57 1.78
C LEU A 10 2.76 -0.61 2.03
N ALA A 11 3.46 -0.23 0.97
CA ALA A 11 4.51 0.76 0.99
C ALA A 11 4.32 1.74 -0.16
N ASP A 12 4.11 3.01 0.19
CA ASP A 12 4.07 4.13 -0.74
C ASP A 12 5.33 4.97 -0.53
N ALA A 13 6.04 5.29 -1.63
CA ALA A 13 7.28 6.05 -1.55
C ALA A 13 7.56 6.85 -2.82
N GLU A 14 8.24 7.98 -2.65
CA GLU A 14 8.87 8.70 -3.76
C GLU A 14 10.24 8.10 -4.07
N HIS A 15 10.54 7.94 -5.35
CA HIS A 15 11.85 7.45 -5.76
C HIS A 15 12.79 8.62 -6.04
N LEU A 16 13.52 9.09 -5.02
CA LEU A 16 14.42 10.26 -5.14
C LEU A 16 15.48 10.11 -6.23
N CYS A 17 15.93 8.89 -6.50
CA CYS A 17 16.82 8.60 -7.63
C CYS A 17 16.17 8.90 -8.98
N MET A 18 14.85 8.76 -9.13
CA MET A 18 14.10 9.11 -10.35
C MET A 18 13.70 10.59 -10.37
N LYS A 19 13.48 11.19 -9.20
CA LYS A 19 13.10 12.61 -9.06
C LYS A 19 14.28 13.56 -9.30
N MET A 20 15.41 13.31 -8.64
CA MET A 20 16.59 14.19 -8.70
C MET A 20 17.61 13.77 -9.75
N ARG A 21 17.62 12.48 -10.13
CA ARG A 21 18.60 11.87 -11.04
C ARG A 21 17.87 11.06 -12.12
N GLY A 22 18.61 10.47 -13.05
CA GLY A 22 18.03 9.60 -14.09
C GLY A 22 16.93 10.28 -14.90
N VAL A 23 15.76 9.62 -14.99
CA VAL A 23 14.58 10.04 -15.80
C VAL A 23 13.93 11.36 -15.36
N ARG A 24 14.25 11.88 -14.17
CA ARG A 24 13.77 13.18 -13.64
C ARG A 24 12.26 13.36 -13.72
N ASN A 25 11.53 12.53 -12.98
CA ASN A 25 10.08 12.64 -12.85
C ASN A 25 9.61 12.58 -11.39
N ASP A 26 8.44 13.13 -11.13
CA ASP A 26 7.80 13.12 -9.82
C ASP A 26 6.95 11.86 -9.60
N ALA A 27 7.43 10.71 -10.08
CA ALA A 27 6.71 9.45 -9.95
C ALA A 27 6.72 8.96 -8.49
N THR A 28 5.53 8.60 -8.00
CA THR A 28 5.34 7.88 -6.73
C THR A 28 5.14 6.39 -7.02
N LEU A 29 5.77 5.53 -6.22
CA LEU A 29 5.65 4.09 -6.31
C LEU A 29 4.82 3.55 -5.14
N SER A 30 3.85 2.69 -5.45
CA SER A 30 3.10 1.91 -4.47
C SER A 30 3.38 0.43 -4.66
N SER A 31 3.78 -0.26 -3.60
CA SER A 31 4.00 -1.72 -3.59
C SER A 31 3.22 -2.38 -2.46
N SER A 32 2.72 -3.59 -2.70
CA SER A 32 1.92 -4.31 -1.71
C SER A 32 2.12 -5.82 -1.74
N ALA A 33 1.96 -6.46 -0.59
CA ALA A 33 1.96 -7.90 -0.43
C ALA A 33 0.82 -8.33 0.50
N PHE A 34 0.14 -9.41 0.14
CA PHE A 34 -1.02 -9.95 0.85
C PHE A 34 -0.79 -11.43 1.15
N ARG A 35 -1.12 -11.86 2.38
CA ARG A 35 -1.03 -13.27 2.81
C ARG A 35 -2.23 -13.66 3.66
N GLY A 36 -2.63 -14.93 3.57
CA GLY A 36 -3.73 -15.49 4.34
C GLY A 36 -5.08 -14.99 3.82
N ILE A 37 -5.99 -14.61 4.71
CA ILE A 37 -7.36 -14.19 4.33
C ILE A 37 -7.42 -13.06 3.29
N TYR A 38 -6.37 -12.25 3.19
CA TYR A 38 -6.29 -11.12 2.26
C TYR A 38 -5.83 -11.49 0.84
N GLU A 39 -5.60 -12.77 0.55
CA GLU A 39 -5.40 -13.24 -0.82
C GLU A 39 -6.73 -13.29 -1.60
N ASN A 40 -7.86 -13.36 -0.88
CA ASN A 40 -9.19 -13.25 -1.46
C ASN A 40 -9.53 -11.81 -1.87
N LYS A 41 -10.25 -11.68 -3.00
CA LYS A 41 -10.56 -10.37 -3.61
C LYS A 41 -11.41 -9.46 -2.71
N GLU A 42 -12.45 -9.99 -2.06
CA GLU A 42 -13.37 -9.20 -1.23
C GLU A 42 -12.68 -8.63 0.02
N GLU A 43 -11.98 -9.47 0.78
CA GLU A 43 -11.22 -9.07 1.97
C GLU A 43 -10.12 -8.05 1.62
N LYS A 44 -9.46 -8.24 0.47
CA LYS A 44 -8.47 -7.31 -0.08
C LYS A 44 -9.10 -5.96 -0.45
N GLU A 45 -10.24 -5.94 -1.12
CA GLU A 45 -10.92 -4.71 -1.52
C GLU A 45 -11.43 -3.92 -0.31
N GLY A 46 -11.96 -4.62 0.71
CA GLY A 46 -12.41 -4.01 1.96
C GLY A 46 -11.27 -3.28 2.69
N ILE A 47 -10.13 -3.96 2.89
CA ILE A 47 -9.00 -3.33 3.59
C ILE A 47 -8.36 -2.21 2.78
N MET A 48 -8.23 -2.34 1.46
CA MET A 48 -7.68 -1.29 0.61
C MET A 48 -8.55 -0.03 0.60
N THR A 49 -9.88 -0.18 0.68
CA THR A 49 -10.81 0.94 0.79
C THR A 49 -10.59 1.71 2.10
N LEU A 50 -10.42 0.98 3.22
CA LEU A 50 -10.15 1.57 4.53
C LEU A 50 -8.81 2.33 4.57
N ILE A 51 -7.75 1.74 3.99
CA ILE A 51 -6.43 2.37 3.93
C ILE A 51 -6.47 3.67 3.11
N LYS A 52 -7.13 3.65 1.95
CA LYS A 52 -7.26 4.85 1.09
C LYS A 52 -8.05 5.97 1.76
N LYS A 53 -9.14 5.63 2.46
CA LYS A 53 -9.94 6.61 3.20
C LYS A 53 -9.11 7.31 4.29
N ARG A 54 -8.27 6.55 4.98
CA ARG A 54 -7.38 7.14 6.01
C ARG A 54 -6.30 8.04 5.41
N ALA A 55 -5.79 7.71 4.23
CA ALA A 55 -4.82 8.55 3.51
C ALA A 55 -5.44 9.91 3.08
N SER A 56 -6.71 9.93 2.65
CA SER A 56 -7.41 11.20 2.37
C SER A 56 -7.67 12.02 3.63
N ASP A 57 -8.02 11.37 4.74
CA ASP A 57 -8.33 12.06 6.01
C ASP A 57 -7.08 12.61 6.74
N SER A 58 -5.88 12.16 6.36
CA SER A 58 -4.60 12.61 6.96
C SER A 58 -3.91 13.71 6.16
N SER A 59 -4.52 14.15 5.05
CA SER A 59 -4.07 15.32 4.28
C SER A 59 -4.67 16.60 4.90
N PHE A 60 -4.19 16.95 6.10
CA PHE A 60 -4.37 18.28 6.72
C PHE A 60 -3.02 18.98 6.84
#